data_AF-A0A3D3RJP2-F1
#
_entry.id   AF-A0A3D3RJP2-F1
#
_cell.length_a   1.000
_cell.length_b   1.000
_cell.length_c   1.000
_cell.angle_alpha   90.00
_cell.angle_beta   90.00
_cell.angle_gamma   90.00
#
_symmetry.space_group_name_H-M   'P 1'
#
loop_
_entity.id
_entity.type
_entity.pdbx_description
1 polymer ?
#
loop_
_entity_poly.entity_id
_entity_poly.type
_entity_poly.pdbx_seq_one_letter_code
_entity_poly.pdbx_strand_id
1 'polypeptide(L)'
;DDINDLPIVYNIAWYEQKAVIVLLALLHLGVKNIHLGPTLPAFLSENVAKVLVENFGIAGITTVEDDMRLFFGDDAVVKEDKITGDMIMGEILRMREDAGDILMESGMHCLGCPASQMESLQDACAVHGLNVDDILAKLNK
;
A
#
# COMPACT_ATOMS: atom_id res chain seq x y z
N ASP A 1 -3.56 29.60 -3.23
CA ASP A 1 -4.46 28.63 -3.86
C ASP A 1 -3.76 28.05 -5.09
N ASP A 2 -2.72 27.24 -4.86
CA ASP A 2 -2.06 26.47 -5.92
C ASP A 2 -2.78 25.12 -6.06
N ILE A 3 -2.99 24.64 -7.29
CA ILE A 3 -3.61 23.33 -7.55
C ILE A 3 -2.79 22.18 -6.94
N ASN A 4 -1.47 22.36 -6.82
CA ASN A 4 -0.54 21.37 -6.30
C ASN A 4 -0.56 21.28 -4.76
N ASP A 5 -1.24 22.19 -4.06
CA ASP A 5 -1.43 22.13 -2.62
C ASP A 5 -2.56 21.15 -2.21
N LEU A 6 -3.30 20.61 -3.19
CA LEU A 6 -4.35 19.63 -2.94
C LEU A 6 -3.75 18.28 -2.52
N PRO A 7 -4.45 17.49 -1.68
CA PRO A 7 -4.01 16.16 -1.28
C PRO A 7 -4.26 15.14 -2.41
N ILE A 8 -3.68 15.37 -3.59
CA ILE A 8 -3.84 14.56 -4.80
C ILE A 8 -2.44 14.20 -5.32
N VAL A 9 -2.24 12.90 -5.53
CA VAL A 9 -1.03 12.35 -6.16
C VAL A 9 -1.35 11.94 -7.59
N TYR A 10 -0.47 12.28 -8.53
CA TYR A 10 -0.58 11.89 -9.94
C TYR A 10 0.42 10.78 -10.26
N ASN A 11 -0.02 9.53 -10.15
CA ASN A 11 0.71 8.36 -10.67
C ASN A 11 -0.03 7.83 -11.91
N ILE A 12 0.47 8.19 -13.10
CA ILE A 12 -0.24 8.05 -14.38
C ILE A 12 0.45 6.99 -15.24
N ALA A 13 -0.33 5.98 -15.66
CA ALA A 13 0.08 5.06 -16.70
C ALA A 13 -0.20 5.65 -18.09
N TRP A 14 0.72 5.45 -19.05
CA TRP A 14 0.52 5.85 -20.44
C TRP A 14 0.90 4.73 -21.42
N TYR A 15 0.41 4.83 -22.66
CA TYR A 15 0.73 3.87 -23.71
C TYR A 15 0.74 4.50 -25.10
N GLU A 16 -0.28 5.27 -25.45
CA GLU A 16 -0.46 5.83 -26.79
C GLU A 16 -0.50 7.37 -26.80
N GLN A 17 -0.77 7.97 -27.96
CA GLN A 17 -0.55 9.39 -28.20
C GLN A 17 -1.62 10.27 -27.53
N LYS A 18 -2.81 9.75 -27.24
CA LYS A 18 -3.83 10.49 -26.48
C LYS A 18 -3.40 10.67 -25.03
N ALA A 19 -2.71 9.72 -24.41
CA ALA A 19 -2.11 9.92 -23.09
C ALA A 19 -1.08 11.07 -23.10
N VAL A 20 -0.34 11.24 -24.20
CA VAL A 20 0.60 12.35 -24.36
C VAL A 20 -0.11 13.71 -24.38
N ILE A 21 -1.22 13.85 -25.11
CA ILE A 21 -1.93 15.14 -25.14
C ILE A 21 -2.60 15.45 -23.78
N VAL A 22 -3.06 14.44 -23.05
CA VAL A 22 -3.57 14.60 -21.69
C VAL A 22 -2.46 15.07 -20.75
N LEU A 23 -1.27 14.47 -20.83
CA LEU A 23 -0.11 14.91 -20.07
C LEU A 23 0.21 16.40 -20.36
N LEU A 24 0.30 16.78 -21.64
CA LEU A 24 0.57 18.17 -22.02
C LEU A 24 -0.51 19.14 -21.52
N ALA A 25 -1.78 18.72 -21.49
CA ALA A 25 -2.85 19.52 -20.93
C ALA A 25 -2.68 19.72 -19.41
N LEU A 26 -2.32 18.67 -18.65
CA LEU A 26 -2.03 18.78 -17.22
C LEU A 26 -0.85 19.72 -16.95
N LEU A 27 0.24 19.59 -17.71
CA LEU A 27 1.39 20.49 -17.62
C LEU A 27 1.00 21.95 -17.94
N HIS A 28 0.14 22.16 -18.93
CA HIS A 28 -0.38 23.49 -19.27
C HIS A 28 -1.24 24.09 -18.14
N LEU A 29 -2.01 23.26 -17.44
CA LEU A 29 -2.80 23.68 -16.27
C LEU A 29 -1.95 23.91 -15.02
N GLY A 30 -0.63 23.69 -15.09
CA GLY A 30 0.31 23.92 -13.99
C GLY A 30 0.39 22.76 -12.98
N VAL A 31 -0.10 21.57 -13.34
CA VAL A 31 0.06 20.37 -12.51
C VAL A 31 1.52 19.94 -12.52
N LYS A 32 2.07 19.65 -11.34
CA LYS A 32 3.46 19.27 -11.10
C LYS A 32 3.55 17.92 -10.39
N ASN A 33 4.76 17.38 -10.29
CA ASN A 33 5.10 16.15 -9.56
C ASN A 33 4.35 14.91 -10.07
N ILE A 34 4.11 14.86 -11.39
CA ILE A 34 3.47 13.72 -12.04
C ILE A 34 4.49 12.58 -12.19
N HIS A 35 4.16 11.41 -11.65
CA HIS A 35 4.89 10.17 -11.84
C HIS A 35 4.29 9.45 -13.05
N LEU A 36 5.11 9.22 -14.07
CA LEU A 36 4.68 8.71 -15.37
C LEU A 36 5.36 7.37 -15.67
N GLY A 37 4.56 6.33 -15.93
CA GLY A 37 5.06 4.96 -16.09
C GLY A 37 4.33 4.13 -17.16
N PRO A 38 4.85 2.92 -17.49
CA PRO A 38 5.95 2.25 -16.78
C PRO A 38 7.34 2.78 -17.15
N THR A 39 7.49 3.42 -18.31
CA THR A 39 8.75 4.05 -18.73
C THR A 39 8.46 5.47 -19.23
N LEU A 40 9.48 6.34 -19.19
CA LEU A 40 9.35 7.65 -19.82
C LEU A 40 9.24 7.49 -21.35
N PRO A 41 8.48 8.38 -22.03
CA PRO A 41 8.33 8.30 -23.48
C PRO A 41 9.67 8.39 -24.22
N ALA A 42 9.96 7.37 -25.04
CA ALA A 42 11.23 7.26 -25.77
C ALA A 42 11.48 8.39 -26.80
N PHE A 43 10.44 9.15 -27.17
CA PHE A 43 10.58 10.31 -28.05
C PHE A 43 11.12 11.55 -27.34
N LEU A 44 11.21 11.55 -26.00
CA LEU A 44 11.83 12.64 -25.25
C LEU A 44 13.34 12.48 -25.34
N SER A 45 14.01 13.47 -25.94
CA SER A 45 15.46 13.57 -25.83
C SER A 45 15.87 13.89 -24.40
N GLU A 46 17.11 13.58 -24.03
CA GLU A 46 17.64 13.85 -22.68
C GLU A 46 17.45 15.32 -22.26
N ASN A 47 17.69 16.25 -23.18
CA ASN A 47 17.51 17.68 -22.91
C ASN A 47 16.05 18.04 -22.63
N VAL A 48 15.11 17.47 -23.38
CA VAL A 48 13.67 17.73 -23.17
C VAL A 48 13.22 17.08 -21.86
N ALA A 49 13.64 15.85 -21.59
CA ALA A 49 13.35 15.17 -20.33
C ALA A 49 13.85 15.99 -19.13
N LYS A 50 15.08 16.52 -19.20
CA LYS A 50 15.64 17.39 -18.16
C LYS A 50 14.81 18.66 -17.92
N VAL A 51 14.35 19.32 -18.99
CA VAL A 51 13.46 20.48 -18.88
C VAL A 51 12.13 20.10 -18.19
N LEU A 52 11.58 18.93 -18.49
CA LEU A 52 10.34 18.46 -17.87
C LEU A 52 10.52 18.15 -16.38
N VAL A 53 11.64 17.53 -16.00
CA VAL A 53 12.01 17.29 -14.60
C VAL A 53 12.18 18.62 -13.86
N GLU A 54 13.01 19.53 -14.38
CA GLU A 54 13.37 20.78 -13.69
C GLU A 54 12.18 21.75 -13.52
N ASN A 55 11.28 21.83 -14.51
CA ASN A 55 10.19 22.80 -14.48
C ASN A 55 8.88 22.24 -13.90
N PHE A 56 8.63 20.93 -14.05
CA PHE A 56 7.35 20.31 -13.72
C PHE A 56 7.46 19.15 -12.72
N GLY A 57 8.67 18.73 -12.35
CA GLY A 57 8.86 17.62 -11.41
C GLY A 57 8.40 16.26 -11.97
N ILE A 58 8.43 16.09 -13.31
CA ILE A 58 8.11 14.80 -13.92
C ILE A 58 9.10 13.74 -13.45
N ALA A 59 8.61 12.60 -13.00
CA ALA A 59 9.42 11.48 -12.54
C ALA A 59 8.90 10.14 -13.10
N GLY A 60 9.76 9.13 -13.11
CA GLY A 60 9.32 7.74 -13.34
C GLY A 60 8.78 7.09 -12.06
N ILE A 61 8.30 5.86 -12.18
CA ILE A 61 7.88 5.02 -11.05
C ILE A 61 9.04 4.13 -10.58
N THR A 62 8.96 3.64 -9.35
CA THR A 62 9.97 2.72 -8.76
C THR A 62 9.34 1.38 -8.34
N THR A 63 9.62 0.89 -7.14
CA THR A 63 8.92 -0.25 -6.55
C THR A 63 7.59 0.23 -5.98
N VAL A 64 6.63 -0.69 -5.81
CA VAL A 64 5.33 -0.34 -5.23
C VAL A 64 5.51 0.21 -3.83
N GLU A 65 6.36 -0.42 -3.02
CA GLU A 65 6.60 -0.05 -1.63
C GLU A 65 7.23 1.34 -1.52
N ASP A 66 8.22 1.64 -2.36
CA ASP A 66 8.91 2.93 -2.34
C ASP A 66 8.02 4.06 -2.85
N ASP A 67 7.25 3.82 -3.92
CA ASP A 67 6.29 4.79 -4.45
C ASP A 67 5.17 5.07 -3.42
N MET A 68 4.68 4.05 -2.72
CA MET A 68 3.67 4.23 -1.67
C MET A 68 4.21 5.07 -0.50
N ARG A 69 5.45 4.84 -0.06
CA ARG A 69 6.09 5.70 0.96
C ARG A 69 6.24 7.13 0.46
N LEU A 70 6.70 7.30 -0.78
CA LEU A 70 6.92 8.61 -1.38
C LEU A 70 5.62 9.42 -1.47
N PHE A 71 4.50 8.77 -1.82
CA PHE A 71 3.24 9.44 -2.09
C PHE A 71 2.40 9.72 -0.85
N PHE A 72 2.50 8.88 0.17
CA PHE A 72 1.56 8.89 1.30
C PHE A 72 2.26 8.85 2.66
N GLY A 73 3.59 8.72 2.71
CA GLY A 73 4.39 8.65 3.93
C GLY A 73 4.70 7.23 4.40
N ASP A 74 5.51 7.11 5.44
CA ASP A 74 6.05 5.82 5.92
C ASP A 74 4.97 4.83 6.39
N ASP A 75 3.82 5.33 6.83
CA ASP A 75 2.69 4.52 7.31
C ASP A 75 1.86 3.90 6.17
N ALA A 76 2.11 4.30 4.92
CA ALA A 76 1.33 3.87 3.76
C ALA A 76 1.78 2.53 3.16
N VAL A 77 2.89 1.97 3.65
CA VAL A 77 3.29 0.61 3.27
C VAL A 77 2.44 -0.35 4.06
N VAL A 78 1.58 -1.06 3.33
CA VAL A 78 0.97 -2.29 3.81
C VAL A 78 2.13 -3.23 4.14
N LYS A 79 2.44 -3.41 5.43
CA LYS A 79 3.28 -4.53 5.89
C LYS A 79 2.68 -5.78 5.24
N GLU A 80 3.51 -6.70 4.73
CA GLU A 80 3.07 -7.97 4.14
C GLU A 80 1.80 -8.46 4.85
N ASP A 81 0.79 -8.92 4.10
CA ASP A 81 -0.44 -9.57 4.63
C ASP A 81 -0.15 -10.85 5.43
N LYS A 82 1.11 -11.05 5.81
CA LYS A 82 1.61 -12.11 6.63
C LYS A 82 1.34 -11.79 8.10
N ILE A 83 0.41 -12.53 8.65
CA ILE A 83 0.12 -12.56 10.07
C ILE A 83 1.25 -13.28 10.81
N THR A 84 1.71 -12.71 11.92
CA THR A 84 2.75 -13.27 12.80
C THR A 84 2.20 -13.48 14.21
N GLY A 85 2.87 -14.32 15.00
CA GLY A 85 2.39 -14.72 16.34
C GLY A 85 2.35 -13.58 17.35
N ASP A 86 3.19 -12.56 17.18
CA ASP A 86 3.29 -11.36 18.03
C ASP A 86 2.20 -10.32 17.74
N MET A 87 1.42 -10.49 16.67
CA MET A 87 0.34 -9.56 16.32
C MET A 87 -0.83 -9.67 17.29
N ILE A 88 -1.46 -8.53 17.53
CA ILE A 88 -2.63 -8.42 18.39
C ILE A 88 -3.84 -9.02 17.68
N MET A 89 -4.63 -9.82 18.39
CA MET A 89 -5.81 -10.50 17.84
C MET A 89 -6.80 -9.52 17.19
N GLY A 90 -7.02 -8.35 17.79
CA GLY A 90 -7.86 -7.30 17.23
C GLY A 90 -7.34 -6.70 15.91
N GLU A 91 -6.02 -6.69 15.70
CA GLU A 91 -5.41 -6.26 14.43
C GLU A 91 -5.60 -7.34 13.37
N ILE A 92 -5.36 -8.61 13.71
CA ILE A 92 -5.55 -9.76 12.82
C ILE A 92 -6.99 -9.80 12.28
N LEU A 93 -7.99 -9.58 13.15
CA LEU A 93 -9.41 -9.55 12.77
C LEU A 93 -9.79 -8.37 11.87
N ARG A 94 -9.04 -7.26 11.91
CA ARG A 94 -9.26 -6.09 11.04
C ARG A 94 -8.52 -6.23 9.72
N MET A 95 -7.38 -6.91 9.72
CA MET A 95 -6.60 -7.16 8.52
C MET A 95 -7.29 -8.15 7.59
N ARG A 96 -8.10 -9.06 8.12
CA ARG A 96 -8.72 -10.09 7.29
C ARG A 96 -10.09 -10.53 7.78
N GLU A 97 -11.06 -10.49 6.88
CA GLU A 97 -12.47 -10.75 7.17
C GLU A 97 -12.74 -12.20 7.62
N ASP A 98 -11.99 -13.19 7.11
CA ASP A 98 -12.17 -14.62 7.43
C ASP A 98 -11.38 -15.08 8.67
N ALA A 99 -10.55 -14.22 9.26
CA ALA A 99 -9.69 -14.59 10.37
C ALA A 99 -10.50 -15.07 11.59
N GLY A 100 -11.66 -14.43 11.84
CA GLY A 100 -12.56 -14.82 12.91
C GLY A 100 -13.04 -16.26 12.78
N ASP A 101 -13.45 -16.67 11.57
CA ASP A 101 -13.94 -18.01 11.30
C ASP A 101 -12.83 -19.06 11.49
N ILE A 102 -11.63 -18.80 10.95
CA ILE A 102 -10.48 -19.71 11.07
C ILE A 102 -10.08 -19.93 12.53
N LEU A 103 -10.07 -18.85 13.33
CA LEU A 103 -9.72 -18.88 14.74
C LEU A 103 -10.79 -19.62 15.55
N MET A 104 -12.07 -19.38 15.27
CA MET A 104 -13.18 -20.08 15.92
C MET A 104 -13.21 -21.57 15.57
N GLU A 105 -12.98 -21.95 14.31
CA GLU A 105 -12.82 -23.35 13.89
C GLU A 105 -11.64 -24.04 14.56
N SER A 106 -10.63 -23.27 14.94
CA SER A 106 -9.45 -23.75 15.67
C SER A 106 -9.64 -23.76 17.20
N GLY A 107 -10.84 -23.41 17.69
CA GLY A 107 -11.22 -23.49 19.11
C GLY A 107 -11.18 -22.16 19.87
N MET A 108 -10.82 -21.05 19.23
CA MET A 108 -10.81 -19.72 19.86
C MET A 108 -12.19 -19.06 19.78
N HIS A 109 -13.15 -19.50 20.59
CA HIS A 109 -14.51 -18.95 20.58
C HIS A 109 -14.66 -17.61 21.32
N CYS A 110 -13.63 -17.14 22.02
CA CYS A 110 -13.70 -15.96 22.89
C CYS A 110 -13.19 -14.66 22.23
N LEU A 111 -13.28 -14.53 20.90
CA LEU A 111 -12.75 -13.39 20.13
C LEU A 111 -13.55 -12.09 20.28
N GLY A 112 -14.78 -12.17 20.80
CA GLY A 112 -15.67 -11.00 20.93
C GLY A 112 -15.44 -10.17 22.20
N CYS A 113 -14.62 -10.65 23.15
CA CYS A 113 -14.32 -9.91 24.37
C CYS A 113 -13.20 -8.88 24.10
N PRO A 114 -13.34 -7.61 24.55
CA PRO A 114 -12.28 -6.61 24.42
C PRO A 114 -10.95 -7.05 25.04
N ALA A 115 -10.96 -7.86 26.10
CA ALA A 115 -9.74 -8.37 26.72
C ALA A 115 -8.99 -9.33 25.78
N SER A 116 -9.68 -10.30 25.20
CA SER A 116 -9.08 -11.29 24.28
C SER A 116 -8.54 -10.65 23.00
N GLN A 117 -9.17 -9.57 22.53
CA GLN A 117 -8.68 -8.85 21.35
C GLN A 117 -7.39 -8.06 21.60
N MET A 118 -7.00 -7.87 22.86
CA MET A 118 -5.79 -7.15 23.26
C MET A 118 -4.61 -8.08 23.56
N GLU A 119 -4.78 -9.39 23.38
CA GLU A 119 -3.72 -10.39 23.52
C GLU A 119 -3.03 -10.66 22.18
N SER A 120 -1.77 -11.11 22.21
CA SER A 120 -1.10 -11.61 21.01
C SER A 120 -1.66 -12.97 20.59
N LEU A 121 -1.58 -13.30 19.29
CA LEU A 121 -1.96 -14.62 18.81
C LEU A 121 -1.20 -15.74 19.53
N GLN A 122 0.09 -15.52 19.80
CA GLN A 122 0.95 -16.49 20.46
C GLN A 122 0.53 -16.73 21.92
N ASP A 123 0.20 -15.67 22.65
CA ASP A 123 -0.28 -15.78 24.04
C ASP A 123 -1.64 -16.49 24.10
N ALA A 124 -2.56 -16.12 23.19
CA ALA A 124 -3.86 -16.78 23.07
C ALA A 124 -3.68 -18.28 22.78
N CYS A 125 -2.80 -18.64 21.83
CA CYS A 125 -2.49 -20.04 21.54
C CYS A 125 -1.95 -20.78 22.78
N ALA A 126 -1.05 -20.15 23.54
CA ALA A 126 -0.45 -20.74 24.73
C ALA A 126 -1.48 -21.02 25.84
N VAL A 127 -2.40 -20.09 26.09
CA VAL A 127 -3.49 -20.26 27.08
C VAL A 127 -4.44 -21.38 26.68
N HIS A 128 -4.69 -21.54 25.38
CA HIS A 128 -5.62 -22.53 24.85
C HIS A 128 -4.97 -23.86 24.44
N GLY A 129 -3.66 -24.04 24.66
CA GLY A 129 -2.93 -25.25 24.30
C GLY A 129 -2.89 -25.53 22.79
N LEU A 130 -3.00 -24.48 21.97
CA LEU A 130 -2.94 -24.55 20.52
C LEU A 130 -1.51 -24.33 20.03
N ASN A 131 -1.14 -24.98 18.94
CA ASN A 131 0.14 -24.74 18.29
C ASN A 131 0.03 -23.49 17.40
N VAL A 132 0.75 -22.42 17.76
CA VAL A 132 0.74 -21.15 17.02
C VAL A 132 1.15 -21.33 15.57
N ASP A 133 2.08 -22.23 15.25
CA ASP A 133 2.55 -22.46 13.89
C ASP A 133 1.45 -23.05 13.00
N ASP A 134 0.61 -23.94 13.54
CA ASP A 134 -0.51 -24.53 12.81
C ASP A 134 -1.60 -23.49 12.54
N ILE A 135 -1.83 -22.57 13.48
CA ILE A 135 -2.77 -21.46 13.30
C ILE A 135 -2.22 -20.48 12.28
N LEU A 136 -0.95 -20.09 12.37
CA LEU A 136 -0.29 -19.23 11.39
C LEU A 136 -0.31 -19.82 9.98
N ALA A 137 -0.17 -21.14 9.85
CA ALA A 137 -0.27 -21.82 8.56
C ALA A 137 -1.68 -21.74 7.96
N LYS A 138 -2.75 -21.72 8.77
CA LYS A 138 -4.12 -21.49 8.30
C LYS A 138 -4.40 -20.02 8.01
N LEU A 139 -3.86 -19.12 8.84
CA LEU A 139 -4.09 -17.69 8.73
C LEU A 139 -3.31 -17.05 7.55
N ASN A 140 -2.20 -17.64 7.14
CA ASN A 140 -1.36 -17.13 6.04
C ASN A 140 -1.50 -17.94 4.74
N LYS A 141 -2.64 -18.60 4.57
CA LYS A 141 -2.94 -19.39 3.38
C LYS A 141 -3.90 -18.63 2.48
#